data_AF-A0A327UYV6-F1
#
_entry.id   AF-A0A327UYV6-F1
#
_cell.length_a   1.000
_cell.length_b   1.000
_cell.length_c   1.000
_cell.angle_alpha   90.00
_cell.angle_beta   90.00
_cell.angle_gamma   90.00
#
_symmetry.space_group_name_H-M   'P 1'
#
loop_
_entity.id
_entity.type
_entity.pdbx_description
1 polymer ?
#
loop_
_entity_poly.entity_id
_entity_poly.type
_entity_poly.pdbx_seq_one_letter_code
_entity_poly.pdbx_strand_id
1 'polypeptide(L)'
;MNTRTTAVALIASAMLTTLTACDGDDDKAAATKPSDAPTLSAADREAAREAAGLPPKPSAATTAAYIKALDAINTDIVHGKTEKAVDRGLNTCSSVKSSPNDQAKLIDLTNQRFSSPTHPEGHGPETAEKILKVVRKHLCPDF
;
A
#
# COMPACT_ATOMS: atom_id res chain seq x y z
N MET A 1 5.19 6.92 -55.48
CA MET A 1 3.89 7.41 -54.99
C MET A 1 3.77 7.01 -53.52
N ASN A 2 3.65 7.85 -52.49
CA ASN A 2 3.66 9.30 -52.34
C ASN A 2 4.34 9.63 -51.00
N THR A 3 5.18 10.66 -51.05
CA THR A 3 5.74 11.43 -49.94
C THR A 3 4.63 11.99 -49.03
N ARG A 4 4.89 12.10 -47.73
CA ARG A 4 4.08 12.94 -46.83
C ARG A 4 4.93 14.01 -46.18
N THR A 5 4.45 15.23 -46.40
CA THR A 5 5.00 16.56 -46.25
C THR A 5 4.91 17.07 -44.81
N THR A 6 5.86 17.94 -44.47
CA THR A 6 5.86 18.88 -43.34
C THR A 6 4.84 20.00 -43.55
N ALA A 7 4.15 20.46 -42.49
CA ALA A 7 3.63 21.84 -42.37
C ALA A 7 3.23 22.19 -40.93
N VAL A 8 3.55 23.43 -40.58
CA VAL A 8 3.45 24.16 -39.30
C VAL A 8 2.08 24.85 -39.17
N ALA A 9 1.55 25.00 -37.95
CA ALA A 9 0.60 26.07 -37.63
C ALA A 9 0.75 26.54 -36.16
N LEU A 10 1.30 27.75 -36.02
CA LEU A 10 1.30 28.60 -34.82
C LEU A 10 -0.11 29.16 -34.57
N ILE A 11 -0.61 29.09 -33.34
CA ILE A 11 -1.53 30.12 -32.82
C ILE A 11 -1.08 30.47 -31.39
N ALA A 12 -0.53 31.68 -31.29
CA ALA A 12 -0.27 32.39 -30.05
C ALA A 12 -1.59 32.94 -29.49
N SER A 13 -1.78 32.87 -28.18
CA SER A 13 -2.74 33.71 -27.47
C SER A 13 -2.14 34.05 -26.11
N ALA A 14 -1.55 35.24 -26.07
CA ALA A 14 -1.05 35.89 -24.88
C ALA A 14 -2.23 36.50 -24.10
N MET A 15 -2.32 36.22 -22.81
CA MET A 15 -2.95 37.12 -21.85
C MET A 15 -1.98 37.31 -20.69
N LEU A 16 -1.42 38.51 -20.62
CA LEU A 16 -0.54 39.00 -19.56
C LEU A 16 -1.26 40.09 -18.77
N THR A 17 -0.82 40.22 -17.51
CA THR A 17 -1.04 41.31 -16.53
C THR A 17 -2.34 41.18 -15.72
N THR A 18 -2.33 41.15 -14.39
CA THR A 18 -1.48 41.89 -13.44
C THR A 18 -1.09 41.06 -12.21
N LEU A 19 0.22 40.84 -11.99
CA LEU A 19 0.75 40.48 -10.66
C LEU A 19 1.06 41.79 -9.93
N THR A 20 0.33 42.08 -8.86
CA THR A 20 0.68 43.16 -7.92
C THR A 20 1.96 42.79 -7.19
N ALA A 21 2.94 43.68 -7.29
CA ALA A 21 4.25 43.57 -6.67
C ALA A 21 4.20 43.87 -5.16
N CYS A 22 4.95 43.05 -4.42
CA CYS A 22 5.69 43.27 -3.16
C CYS A 22 5.40 44.51 -2.29
N ASP A 23 5.13 44.27 -1.01
CA ASP A 23 5.74 45.04 0.08
C ASP A 23 6.01 44.07 1.25
N GLY A 24 7.22 44.06 1.78
CA GLY A 24 7.70 43.11 2.79
C GLY A 24 7.58 43.64 4.21
N ASP A 25 7.45 42.73 5.19
CA ASP A 25 8.10 42.79 6.50
C ASP A 25 7.93 41.43 7.21
N ASP A 26 8.92 41.05 8.01
CA ASP A 26 9.04 39.86 8.86
C ASP A 26 7.76 39.44 9.61
N ASP A 27 7.45 38.14 9.65
CA ASP A 27 7.31 37.35 10.89
C ASP A 27 6.77 35.92 10.67
N LYS A 28 7.47 34.96 11.29
CA LYS A 28 7.05 33.58 11.63
C LYS A 28 6.66 32.63 10.48
N ALA A 29 7.65 31.84 10.08
CA ALA A 29 7.44 30.44 9.72
C ALA A 29 6.73 29.71 10.87
N ALA A 30 5.39 29.65 10.82
CA ALA A 30 4.64 28.71 11.63
C ALA A 30 4.90 27.32 11.07
N ALA A 31 5.87 26.63 11.66
CA ALA A 31 6.04 25.19 11.51
C ALA A 31 4.69 24.53 11.84
N THR A 32 3.98 24.06 10.82
CA THR A 32 2.78 23.25 10.99
C THR A 32 3.21 21.98 11.73
N LYS A 33 2.94 21.94 13.04
CA LYS A 33 3.09 20.72 13.84
C LYS A 33 2.36 19.59 13.11
N PRO A 34 2.94 18.37 13.02
CA PRO A 34 2.17 17.21 12.60
C PRO A 34 0.94 17.12 13.51
N SER A 35 -0.25 17.19 12.91
CA SER A 35 -1.50 16.99 13.64
C SER A 35 -1.49 15.54 14.14
N ASP A 36 -1.60 15.33 15.45
CA ASP A 36 -1.77 14.00 16.03
C ASP A 36 -3.05 13.39 15.46
N ALA A 37 -2.91 12.53 14.45
CA ALA A 37 -4.03 11.78 13.92
C ALA A 37 -4.60 10.91 15.06
N PRO A 38 -5.92 10.91 15.30
CA PRO A 38 -6.51 10.08 16.33
C PRO A 38 -6.12 8.62 16.06
N THR A 39 -5.39 8.02 17.00
CA THR A 39 -5.01 6.62 16.91
C THR A 39 -6.23 5.80 17.33
N LEU A 40 -6.80 5.04 16.39
CA LEU A 40 -7.96 4.17 16.67
C LEU A 40 -7.60 3.16 17.77
N SER A 41 -8.53 2.93 18.70
CA SER A 41 -8.34 1.94 19.75
C SER A 41 -8.30 0.52 19.16
N ALA A 42 -7.75 -0.45 19.90
CA ALA A 42 -7.74 -1.84 19.47
C ALA A 42 -9.17 -2.39 19.25
N ALA A 43 -10.13 -1.94 20.08
CA ALA A 43 -11.54 -2.31 19.96
C ALA A 43 -12.17 -1.74 18.68
N ASP A 44 -11.90 -0.47 18.35
CA ASP A 44 -12.45 0.16 17.14
C ASP A 44 -11.94 -0.54 15.87
N ARG A 45 -10.66 -0.95 15.86
CA ARG A 45 -10.09 -1.70 14.73
C ARG A 45 -10.73 -3.08 14.58
N GLU A 46 -11.06 -3.75 15.69
CA GLU A 46 -11.71 -5.05 15.64
C GLU A 46 -13.15 -4.94 15.15
N ALA A 47 -13.91 -3.96 15.67
CA ALA A 47 -15.25 -3.66 15.19
C ALA A 47 -15.25 -3.30 13.69
N ALA A 48 -14.26 -2.54 13.21
CA ALA A 48 -14.11 -2.23 11.79
C ALA A 48 -13.80 -3.48 10.94
N ARG A 49 -12.99 -4.43 11.46
CA ARG A 49 -12.74 -5.71 10.77
C ARG A 49 -14.00 -6.54 10.67
N GLU A 50 -14.75 -6.65 11.76
CA GLU A 50 -16.01 -7.37 11.80
C GLU A 50 -17.02 -6.76 10.82
N ALA A 51 -17.17 -5.42 10.81
CA ALA A 51 -18.04 -4.71 9.88
C ALA A 51 -17.62 -4.90 8.40
N ALA A 52 -16.31 -5.00 8.14
CA ALA A 52 -15.80 -5.36 6.82
C ALA A 52 -15.94 -6.87 6.50
N GLY A 53 -16.40 -7.67 7.46
CA GLY A 53 -16.46 -9.14 7.44
C GLY A 53 -15.11 -9.77 7.16
N LEU A 54 -14.05 -9.20 7.72
CA LEU A 54 -12.70 -9.77 7.73
C LEU A 54 -12.56 -10.73 8.92
N PRO A 55 -11.65 -11.71 8.84
CA PRO A 55 -11.37 -12.58 9.97
C PRO A 55 -10.91 -11.78 11.19
N PRO A 56 -11.15 -12.30 12.40
CA PRO A 56 -10.68 -11.68 13.62
C PRO A 56 -9.15 -11.63 13.65
N LYS A 57 -8.60 -10.84 14.57
CA LYS A 57 -7.14 -10.84 14.77
C LYS A 57 -6.62 -12.26 15.04
N PRO A 58 -5.51 -12.69 14.39
CA PRO A 58 -4.96 -14.03 14.60
C PRO A 58 -4.47 -14.23 16.03
N SER A 59 -4.61 -15.46 16.53
CA SER A 59 -4.00 -15.89 17.79
C SER A 59 -2.48 -15.77 17.75
N ALA A 60 -1.82 -15.72 18.92
CA ALA A 60 -0.36 -15.70 19.00
C ALA A 60 0.29 -16.90 18.28
N ALA A 61 -0.31 -18.09 18.37
CA ALA A 61 0.17 -19.29 17.68
C ALA A 61 0.03 -19.16 16.16
N THR A 62 -1.10 -18.63 15.68
CA THR A 62 -1.33 -18.35 14.26
C THR A 62 -0.34 -17.31 13.74
N THR A 63 -0.10 -16.24 14.50
CA THR A 63 0.91 -15.23 14.16
C THR A 63 2.30 -15.83 14.07
N ALA A 64 2.73 -16.63 15.05
CA ALA A 64 4.04 -17.27 15.01
C ALA A 64 4.21 -18.20 13.79
N ALA A 65 3.19 -19.00 13.47
CA ALA A 65 3.20 -19.86 12.30
C ALA A 65 3.25 -19.07 10.98
N TYR A 66 2.48 -17.98 10.89
CA TYR A 66 2.47 -17.08 9.74
C TYR A 66 3.83 -16.43 9.51
N ILE A 67 4.44 -15.88 10.56
CA ILE A 67 5.77 -15.24 10.47
C ILE A 67 6.84 -16.25 10.08
N LYS A 68 6.85 -17.44 10.71
CA LYS A 68 7.77 -18.51 10.35
C LYS A 68 7.64 -18.91 8.87
N ALA A 69 6.42 -18.95 8.34
CA ALA A 69 6.18 -19.26 6.94
C ALA A 69 6.67 -18.16 5.99
N LEU A 70 6.54 -16.88 6.37
CA LEU A 70 7.11 -15.76 5.60
C LEU A 70 8.64 -15.79 5.62
N ASP A 71 9.25 -15.97 6.79
CA ASP A 71 10.71 -16.02 6.94
C ASP A 71 11.34 -17.18 6.16
N ALA A 72 10.61 -18.30 6.04
CA ALA A 72 11.02 -19.43 5.20
C ALA A 72 11.01 -19.12 3.70
N ILE A 73 10.25 -18.12 3.25
CA ILE A 73 10.32 -17.63 1.86
C ILE A 73 11.53 -16.71 1.73
N ASN A 74 11.58 -15.68 2.57
CA ASN A 74 12.68 -14.72 2.66
C ASN A 74 12.54 -13.93 3.96
N THR A 75 13.56 -13.94 4.81
CA THR A 75 13.60 -13.20 6.08
C THR A 75 13.56 -11.69 5.91
N ASP A 76 13.89 -11.21 4.71
CA ASP A 76 13.62 -9.84 4.30
C ASP A 76 12.12 -9.65 4.51
N ILE A 77 11.16 -10.18 3.77
CA ILE A 77 9.68 -9.98 3.90
C ILE A 77 9.13 -9.44 5.25
N VAL A 78 9.45 -10.07 6.39
CA VAL A 78 9.05 -9.62 7.74
C VAL A 78 9.91 -8.46 8.27
N HIS A 79 11.22 -8.46 8.03
CA HIS A 79 12.19 -7.42 8.40
C HIS A 79 12.21 -7.12 9.90
N GLY A 80 11.98 -8.14 10.74
CA GLY A 80 11.82 -7.98 12.19
C GLY A 80 10.57 -7.18 12.61
N LYS A 81 9.65 -6.88 11.68
CA LYS A 81 8.41 -6.11 11.93
C LYS A 81 7.20 -7.03 11.91
N THR A 82 7.15 -7.96 12.86
CA THR A 82 6.09 -8.98 12.99
C THR A 82 4.67 -8.40 12.94
N GLU A 83 4.38 -7.37 13.74
CA GLU A 83 3.04 -6.77 13.76
C GLU A 83 2.67 -6.17 12.41
N LYS A 84 3.61 -5.46 11.77
CA LYS A 84 3.41 -4.89 10.43
C LYS A 84 3.19 -5.96 9.38
N ALA A 85 3.89 -7.08 9.46
CA ALA A 85 3.67 -8.21 8.55
C ALA A 85 2.26 -8.80 8.71
N VAL A 86 1.78 -8.95 9.96
CA VAL A 86 0.40 -9.39 10.23
C VAL A 86 -0.62 -8.40 9.68
N ASP A 87 -0.44 -7.10 9.91
CA ASP A 87 -1.36 -6.08 9.40
C ASP A 87 -1.40 -6.05 7.86
N ARG A 88 -0.25 -6.20 7.19
CA ARG A 88 -0.16 -6.37 5.74
C ARG A 88 -0.92 -7.60 5.28
N GLY A 89 -0.75 -8.74 5.95
CA GLY A 89 -1.47 -9.98 5.64
C GLY A 89 -2.98 -9.86 5.80
N LEU A 90 -3.46 -9.26 6.88
CA LEU A 90 -4.88 -8.99 7.09
C LEU A 90 -5.46 -8.03 6.05
N ASN A 91 -4.69 -7.02 5.63
CA ASN A 91 -5.10 -6.14 4.54
C ASN A 91 -5.17 -6.88 3.19
N THR A 92 -4.25 -7.80 2.93
CA THR A 92 -4.31 -8.71 1.78
C THR A 92 -5.58 -9.56 1.82
N CYS A 93 -6.00 -10.07 2.97
CA CYS A 93 -7.27 -10.82 3.10
C CYS A 93 -8.50 -10.01 2.64
N SER A 94 -8.52 -8.69 2.89
CA SER A 94 -9.58 -7.83 2.34
C SER A 94 -9.58 -7.79 0.82
N SER A 95 -8.39 -7.81 0.20
CA SER A 95 -8.26 -7.85 -1.26
C SER A 95 -8.74 -9.19 -1.81
N VAL A 96 -8.36 -10.30 -1.15
CA VAL A 96 -8.83 -11.66 -1.50
C VAL A 96 -10.35 -11.73 -1.46
N LYS A 97 -10.97 -11.26 -0.38
CA LYS A 97 -12.43 -11.23 -0.26
C LYS A 97 -13.11 -10.41 -1.38
N SER A 98 -12.53 -9.28 -1.75
CA SER A 98 -13.10 -8.38 -2.77
C SER A 98 -12.88 -8.84 -4.22
N SER A 99 -11.90 -9.69 -4.47
CA SER A 99 -11.49 -10.11 -5.82
C SER A 99 -10.94 -11.55 -5.79
N PRO A 100 -11.72 -12.55 -5.34
CA PRO A 100 -11.20 -13.87 -4.98
C PRO A 100 -10.60 -14.66 -6.15
N ASN A 101 -11.04 -14.34 -7.37
CA ASN A 101 -10.66 -15.03 -8.61
C ASN A 101 -9.64 -14.25 -9.46
N ASP A 102 -9.27 -13.02 -9.06
CA ASP A 102 -8.32 -12.19 -9.81
C ASP A 102 -6.89 -12.38 -9.30
N GLN A 103 -6.31 -13.54 -9.63
CA GLN A 103 -5.00 -13.95 -9.13
C GLN A 103 -3.90 -12.93 -9.48
N ALA A 104 -3.91 -12.39 -10.70
CA ALA A 104 -2.90 -11.43 -11.15
C ALA A 104 -2.95 -10.15 -10.31
N LYS A 105 -4.14 -9.60 -10.10
CA LYS A 105 -4.35 -8.45 -9.22
C LYS A 105 -3.93 -8.74 -7.78
N LEU A 106 -4.30 -9.90 -7.24
CA LEU A 106 -3.95 -10.27 -5.86
C LEU A 106 -2.42 -10.39 -5.67
N ILE A 107 -1.71 -10.91 -6.66
CA ILE A 107 -0.24 -10.99 -6.65
C ILE A 107 0.35 -9.57 -6.67
N ASP A 108 -0.08 -8.70 -7.57
CA ASP A 108 0.39 -7.32 -7.66
C ASP A 108 0.15 -6.54 -6.36
N LEU A 109 -1.07 -6.62 -5.85
CA LEU A 109 -1.48 -6.04 -4.57
C LEU A 109 -0.69 -6.59 -3.37
N THR A 110 -0.29 -7.86 -3.42
CA THR A 110 0.57 -8.46 -2.39
C THR A 110 2.01 -7.95 -2.53
N ASN A 111 2.53 -7.85 -3.74
CA ASN A 111 3.87 -7.34 -4.01
C ASN A 111 4.04 -5.91 -3.46
N GLN A 112 3.09 -5.03 -3.74
CA GLN A 112 3.12 -3.63 -3.28
C GLN A 112 3.05 -3.51 -1.74
N ARG A 113 2.24 -4.36 -1.09
CA ARG A 113 2.07 -4.32 0.38
C ARG A 113 3.29 -4.84 1.12
N PHE A 114 3.91 -5.89 0.60
CA PHE A 114 5.08 -6.53 1.18
C PHE A 114 6.36 -5.94 0.58
N SER A 115 6.51 -4.63 0.68
CA SER A 115 7.74 -3.93 0.37
C SER A 115 8.66 -3.80 1.59
N SER A 116 9.92 -3.49 1.30
CA SER A 116 10.98 -3.36 2.28
C SER A 116 12.03 -2.32 1.98
N PRO A 117 12.92 -1.99 2.92
CA PRO A 117 14.03 -1.08 2.66
C PRO A 117 14.94 -1.55 1.51
N THR A 118 15.14 -2.85 1.33
CA THR A 118 15.97 -3.44 0.26
C THR A 118 15.16 -3.77 -1.00
N HIS A 119 13.82 -3.88 -0.88
CA HIS A 119 12.85 -4.13 -1.94
C HIS A 119 11.70 -3.10 -1.88
N PRO A 120 11.97 -1.81 -2.20
CA PRO A 120 10.97 -0.75 -2.06
C PRO A 120 9.75 -0.95 -2.99
N GLU A 121 9.97 -1.57 -4.15
CA GLU A 121 8.93 -1.91 -5.14
C GLU A 121 8.29 -3.30 -4.90
N GLY A 122 8.64 -3.97 -3.80
CA GLY A 122 8.23 -5.34 -3.49
C GLY A 122 9.22 -6.41 -3.95
N HIS A 123 8.96 -7.66 -3.58
CA HIS A 123 9.85 -8.80 -3.79
C HIS A 123 9.67 -9.53 -5.14
N GLY A 124 8.93 -8.92 -6.06
CA GLY A 124 8.60 -9.48 -7.37
C GLY A 124 7.41 -10.45 -7.35
N PRO A 125 6.84 -10.75 -8.52
CA PRO A 125 5.57 -11.48 -8.64
C PRO A 125 5.65 -12.92 -8.11
N GLU A 126 6.78 -13.62 -8.31
CA GLU A 126 6.95 -14.99 -7.83
C GLU A 126 6.95 -15.07 -6.29
N THR A 127 7.66 -14.15 -5.64
CA THR A 127 7.69 -14.06 -4.18
C THR A 127 6.33 -13.62 -3.65
N ALA A 128 5.71 -12.64 -4.28
CA ALA A 128 4.39 -12.16 -3.91
C ALA A 128 3.31 -13.26 -4.00
N GLU A 129 3.38 -14.13 -5.00
CA GLU A 129 2.49 -15.30 -5.09
C GLU A 129 2.70 -16.26 -3.90
N LYS A 130 3.96 -16.53 -3.51
CA LYS A 130 4.26 -17.35 -2.32
C LYS A 130 3.72 -16.70 -1.04
N ILE A 131 3.88 -15.39 -0.89
CA ILE A 131 3.33 -14.63 0.24
C ILE A 131 1.81 -14.73 0.27
N LEU A 132 1.14 -14.55 -0.88
CA LEU A 132 -0.32 -14.63 -0.99
C LEU A 132 -0.83 -16.01 -0.55
N LYS A 133 -0.15 -17.09 -0.95
CA LYS A 133 -0.47 -18.46 -0.51
C LYS A 133 -0.36 -18.60 1.02
N VAL A 134 0.70 -18.06 1.63
CA VAL A 134 0.89 -18.05 3.08
C VAL A 134 -0.21 -17.25 3.79
N VAL A 135 -0.59 -16.07 3.25
CA VAL A 135 -1.67 -15.24 3.80
C VAL A 135 -2.99 -16.02 3.80
N ARG A 136 -3.42 -16.58 2.66
CA ARG A 136 -4.67 -17.35 2.58
C ARG A 136 -4.65 -18.53 3.53
N LYS A 137 -3.54 -19.28 3.58
CA LYS A 137 -3.40 -20.44 4.45
C LYS A 137 -3.54 -20.11 5.95
N HIS A 138 -2.93 -19.02 6.41
CA HIS A 138 -2.80 -18.76 7.85
C HIS A 138 -3.79 -17.72 8.40
N LEU A 139 -4.20 -16.75 7.59
CA LEU A 139 -4.95 -15.58 8.06
C LEU A 139 -6.39 -15.52 7.53
N CYS A 140 -6.64 -16.03 6.33
CA CYS A 140 -7.98 -16.05 5.73
C CYS A 140 -8.22 -17.34 4.93
N PRO A 141 -8.28 -18.51 5.59
CA PRO A 141 -8.45 -19.80 4.93
C PRO A 141 -9.82 -19.97 4.26
N ASP A 142 -10.81 -19.17 4.68
CA ASP A 142 -12.17 -19.23 4.16
C ASP A 142 -12.39 -18.35 2.91
N PHE A 143 -11.37 -17.62 2.45
CA PHE A 143 -11.43 -16.71 1.30
C PHE A 143 -10.56 -17.15 0.13
#